data_AF-A0A345ITD4-F1
#
_entry.id   AF-A0A345ITD4-F1
#
_cell.length_a   1.000
_cell.length_b   1.000
_cell.length_c   1.000
_cell.angle_alpha   90.00
_cell.angle_beta   90.00
_cell.angle_gamma   90.00
#
_symmetry.space_group_name_H-M   'P 1'
#
loop_
_entity.id
_entity.type
_entity.pdbx_description
1 polymer ?
#
loop_
_entity_poly.entity_id
_entity_poly.type
_entity_poly.pdbx_seq_one_letter_code
_entity_poly.pdbx_strand_id
1 'polypeptide(L)'
;KSARPVSDTMGQFHPHGDVAIYNTLVRLAQSWNMRYPLVDGQGNFGSRGNDGPAAMRYTECRMTPLAMEMVRDIRENTVDFSPNYDGKTQEPDILPSRVPNLLMNGSGG
;
A
#
# COMPACT_ATOMS: atom_id res chain seq x y z
N LYS A 1 1.22 13.67 -3.91
CA LYS A 1 -0.16 13.61 -3.39
C LYS A 1 -0.65 12.17 -3.41
N SER A 2 -1.36 11.72 -2.39
CA SER A 2 -1.89 10.34 -2.30
C SER A 2 -2.95 10.03 -3.37
N ALA A 3 -3.61 11.05 -3.92
CA ALA A 3 -4.55 10.87 -5.03
C ALA A 3 -3.96 10.15 -6.26
N ARG A 4 -2.67 10.38 -6.58
CA ARG A 4 -2.01 9.74 -7.73
C ARG A 4 -1.87 8.22 -7.56
N PRO A 5 -1.18 7.69 -6.52
CA PRO A 5 -1.08 6.25 -6.33
C PRO A 5 -2.45 5.57 -6.15
N VAL A 6 -3.44 6.24 -5.53
CA VAL A 6 -4.82 5.72 -5.46
C VAL A 6 -5.42 5.54 -6.85
N SER A 7 -5.33 6.57 -7.70
CA SER A 7 -5.86 6.53 -9.07
C SER A 7 -5.12 5.50 -9.93
N ASP A 8 -3.79 5.43 -9.83
CA ASP A 8 -2.97 4.49 -10.60
C ASP A 8 -3.29 3.04 -10.19
N THR A 9 -3.45 2.77 -8.89
CA THR A 9 -3.86 1.46 -8.37
C THR A 9 -5.26 1.09 -8.86
N MET A 10 -6.21 2.03 -8.80
CA MET A 10 -7.58 1.78 -9.23
C MET A 10 -7.68 1.49 -10.74
N GLY A 11 -6.94 2.24 -11.56
CA GLY A 11 -6.98 2.13 -13.00
C GLY A 11 -6.22 0.94 -13.58
N GLN A 12 -5.18 0.45 -12.89
CA GLN A 12 -4.32 -0.62 -13.41
C GLN A 12 -4.51 -1.96 -12.69
N PHE A 13 -4.83 -1.98 -11.41
CA PHE A 13 -4.73 -3.20 -10.59
C PHE A 13 -6.00 -3.53 -9.80
N HIS A 14 -6.75 -2.53 -9.31
CA HIS A 14 -7.84 -2.77 -8.35
C HIS A 14 -9.11 -1.94 -8.64
N PRO A 15 -9.98 -2.39 -9.57
CA PRO A 15 -11.12 -1.60 -10.07
C PRO A 15 -12.36 -1.64 -9.14
N HIS A 16 -12.17 -1.43 -7.83
CA HIS A 16 -13.21 -1.63 -6.81
C HIS A 16 -13.47 -0.39 -5.92
N GLY A 17 -13.09 0.79 -6.40
CA GLY A 17 -13.37 2.07 -5.74
C GLY A 17 -12.17 2.67 -5.01
N ASP A 18 -12.07 4.00 -5.08
CA ASP A 18 -10.98 4.78 -4.52
C ASP A 18 -10.97 4.80 -2.98
N VAL A 19 -12.14 4.78 -2.35
CA VAL A 19 -12.29 4.81 -0.89
C VAL A 19 -11.60 3.62 -0.23
N ALA A 20 -11.80 2.40 -0.75
CA ALA A 20 -11.16 1.21 -0.19
C ALA A 20 -9.63 1.25 -0.31
N ILE A 21 -9.13 1.71 -1.46
CA ILE A 21 -7.69 1.86 -1.72
C ILE A 21 -7.09 2.93 -0.80
N TYR A 22 -7.74 4.10 -0.68
CA TYR A 22 -7.24 5.18 0.16
C TYR A 22 -7.28 4.83 1.65
N ASN A 23 -8.35 4.19 2.13
CA ASN A 23 -8.44 3.73 3.52
C ASN A 23 -7.35 2.69 3.83
N THR A 24 -7.04 1.80 2.89
CA THR A 24 -5.93 0.84 3.03
C THR A 24 -4.59 1.57 3.11
N LEU A 25 -4.32 2.51 2.19
CA LEU A 25 -3.11 3.33 2.20
C LEU A 25 -2.95 4.08 3.53
N VAL A 26 -4.04 4.67 4.04
CA VAL A 26 -4.04 5.38 5.32
C VAL A 26 -3.67 4.44 6.46
N ARG A 27 -4.26 3.24 6.51
CA ARG A 27 -3.94 2.23 7.54
C ARG A 27 -2.47 1.83 7.50
N LEU A 28 -1.88 1.71 6.31
CA LEU A 28 -0.46 1.37 6.14
C LEU A 28 0.51 2.46 6.64
N ALA A 29 0.03 3.69 6.84
CA ALA A 29 0.80 4.83 7.34
C ALA A 29 0.66 5.06 8.85
N GLN A 30 -0.34 4.47 9.50
CA GLN A 30 -0.68 4.74 10.90
C GLN A 30 0.14 3.87 11.85
N SER A 31 1.05 4.49 12.61
CA SER A 31 1.96 3.81 13.56
C SER A 31 1.27 3.16 14.78
N TRP A 32 -0.01 3.47 15.00
CA TRP A 32 -0.82 2.81 16.02
C TRP A 32 -1.60 1.60 15.49
N ASN A 33 -1.77 1.49 14.17
CA ASN A 33 -2.44 0.35 13.52
C ASN A 33 -1.45 -0.70 13.03
N MET A 34 -0.22 -0.31 12.71
CA MET A 34 0.85 -1.23 12.31
C MET A 34 2.07 -1.08 13.22
N ARG A 35 2.65 -2.21 13.65
CA ARG A 35 3.88 -2.21 14.43
C ARG A 35 5.05 -1.62 13.63
N TYR A 36 5.08 -1.93 12.33
CA TYR A 36 6.05 -1.42 11.36
C TYR A 36 5.32 -0.91 10.11
N PRO A 37 5.05 0.42 10.02
CA PRO A 37 4.37 1.02 8.86
C PRO A 37 5.09 0.76 7.53
N LEU A 38 4.30 0.54 6.48
CA LEU A 38 4.79 0.34 5.11
C LEU A 38 4.67 1.61 4.26
N VAL A 39 3.88 2.57 4.69
CA VAL A 39 3.75 3.89 4.06
C VAL A 39 4.30 4.97 5.01
N ASP A 40 5.14 5.84 4.48
CA ASP A 40 5.55 7.09 5.12
C ASP A 40 4.61 8.19 4.62
N GLY A 41 3.71 8.65 5.49
CA GLY A 41 2.66 9.62 5.18
C GLY A 41 2.99 11.01 5.72
N GLN A 42 2.77 12.03 4.88
CA GLN A 42 2.83 13.45 5.27
C GLN A 42 1.44 14.09 5.14
N GLY A 43 1.00 14.77 6.21
CA GLY A 43 -0.33 15.36 6.33
C GLY A 43 -1.16 14.68 7.42
N ASN A 44 -2.48 14.95 7.45
CA ASN A 44 -3.37 14.33 8.42
C ASN A 44 -3.83 12.94 7.94
N PHE A 45 -3.30 11.89 8.58
CA PHE A 45 -3.68 10.49 8.37
C PHE A 45 -4.64 9.96 9.46
N GLY A 46 -5.31 10.85 10.17
CA GLY A 46 -6.22 10.53 11.28
C GLY A 46 -5.52 10.50 12.63
N SER A 47 -6.26 10.12 13.66
CA SER A 47 -5.76 9.98 15.03
C SER A 47 -6.11 8.60 15.61
N ARG A 48 -5.62 8.30 16.82
CA ARG A 48 -6.04 7.10 17.58
C ARG A 48 -7.50 7.19 18.05
N GLY A 49 -8.07 8.39 18.06
CA GLY A 49 -9.47 8.62 18.40
C GLY A 49 -10.37 8.40 17.19
N ASN A 50 -11.38 9.25 17.03
CA ASN A 50 -12.37 9.16 15.96
C ASN A 50 -12.07 10.08 14.76
N ASP A 51 -10.92 10.74 14.73
CA ASP A 51 -10.60 11.64 13.61
C ASP A 51 -10.10 10.84 12.42
N GLY A 52 -10.87 10.90 11.33
CA GLY A 52 -10.47 10.32 10.05
C GLY A 52 -9.33 11.07 9.37
N PRO A 53 -8.73 10.46 8.33
CA PRO A 53 -7.71 11.13 7.52
C PRO A 53 -8.30 12.32 6.77
N ALA A 54 -7.46 13.29 6.44
CA ALA A 54 -7.83 14.30 5.45
C ALA A 54 -8.05 13.64 4.07
N ALA A 55 -8.75 14.32 3.17
CA ALA A 55 -8.96 13.84 1.81
C ALA A 55 -7.62 13.61 1.08
N MET A 56 -7.55 12.60 0.19
CA MET A 56 -6.35 12.18 -0.55
C MET A 56 -5.65 13.27 -1.39
N ARG A 57 -6.34 14.38 -1.66
CA ARG A 57 -5.80 15.58 -2.32
C ARG A 57 -4.87 16.42 -1.42
N TYR A 58 -4.97 16.25 -0.10
CA TYR A 58 -4.19 16.99 0.89
C TYR A 58 -3.05 16.17 1.51
N THR A 59 -3.09 14.86 1.39
CA THR A 59 -2.05 13.96 1.92
C THR A 59 -0.99 13.63 0.86
N GLU A 60 0.20 13.31 1.35
CA GLU A 60 1.31 12.81 0.56
C GLU A 60 1.82 11.51 1.19
N CYS A 61 2.35 10.62 0.36
CA CYS A 61 2.83 9.33 0.80
C CYS A 61 3.99 8.86 -0.06
N ARG A 62 4.88 8.10 0.56
CA ARG A 62 5.96 7.35 -0.10
C ARG A 62 6.19 6.03 0.64
N MET A 63 7.01 5.14 0.09
CA MET A 63 7.37 3.89 0.75
C MET A 63 8.28 4.14 1.95
N THR A 64 8.08 3.40 3.04
CA THR A 64 9.09 3.33 4.11
C THR A 64 10.29 2.51 3.66
N PRO A 65 11.46 2.62 4.32
CA PRO A 65 12.59 1.74 4.04
C PRO A 65 12.23 0.26 4.15
N LEU A 66 11.37 -0.12 5.10
CA LEU A 66 10.90 -1.50 5.23
C LEU A 66 10.05 -1.94 4.03
N ALA A 67 9.19 -1.08 3.50
CA ALA A 67 8.42 -1.38 2.31
C ALA A 67 9.31 -1.57 1.06
N MET A 68 10.45 -0.87 0.98
CA MET A 68 11.42 -1.12 -0.09
C MET A 68 12.00 -2.54 -0.02
N GLU A 69 12.18 -3.11 1.18
CA GLU A 69 12.59 -4.51 1.35
C GLU A 69 11.51 -5.53 0.96
N MET A 70 10.23 -5.11 0.91
CA MET A 70 9.15 -5.98 0.44
C MET A 70 9.22 -6.21 -1.07
N VAL A 71 9.75 -5.25 -1.84
CA VAL A 71 9.77 -5.26 -3.31
C VAL A 71 11.18 -5.31 -3.89
N ARG A 72 12.19 -5.54 -3.04
CA ARG A 72 13.58 -5.60 -3.48
C ARG A 72 13.75 -6.76 -4.48
N ASP A 73 14.47 -6.50 -5.57
CA ASP A 73 14.77 -7.46 -6.65
C ASP A 73 13.54 -7.96 -7.43
N ILE A 74 12.36 -7.33 -7.29
CA ILE A 74 11.13 -7.75 -7.99
C ILE A 74 11.24 -7.75 -9.53
N ARG A 75 12.26 -7.09 -10.09
CA ARG A 75 12.55 -7.04 -11.53
C ARG A 75 13.58 -8.08 -11.99
N GLU A 76 14.10 -8.89 -11.07
CA GLU A 76 15.17 -9.87 -11.33
C GLU A 76 14.62 -11.31 -11.47
N ASN A 77 13.40 -11.45 -12.00
CA ASN A 77 12.70 -12.74 -12.17
C ASN A 77 12.62 -13.58 -10.87
N THR A 78 12.43 -12.93 -9.73
CA THR A 78 12.38 -13.59 -8.42
C THR A 78 11.02 -14.17 -8.06
N VAL A 79 9.96 -13.73 -8.75
CA VAL A 79 8.56 -14.12 -8.53
C VAL A 79 7.83 -14.16 -9.86
N ASP A 80 6.78 -14.95 -9.93
CA ASP A 80 5.89 -15.01 -11.08
C ASP A 80 4.99 -13.78 -11.15
N PHE A 81 4.58 -13.43 -12.36
CA PHE A 81 3.66 -12.35 -12.66
C PHE A 81 2.49 -12.89 -13.48
N SER A 82 1.30 -12.42 -13.17
CA SER A 82 0.07 -12.75 -13.88
C SER A 82 -0.57 -11.50 -14.48
N PRO A 83 -1.33 -11.64 -15.59
CA PRO A 83 -2.08 -10.53 -16.15
C PRO A 83 -3.09 -9.98 -15.12
N ASN A 84 -3.22 -8.66 -15.08
CA ASN A 84 -4.23 -7.96 -14.28
C ASN A 84 -5.67 -8.23 -14.78
N TYR A 85 -6.65 -7.60 -14.14
CA TYR A 85 -8.09 -7.82 -14.41
C TYR A 85 -8.54 -7.63 -15.88
N ASP A 86 -7.84 -6.82 -16.69
CA ASP A 86 -8.15 -6.59 -18.11
C ASP A 86 -7.06 -7.08 -19.07
N GLY A 87 -6.04 -7.76 -18.55
CA GLY A 87 -4.92 -8.33 -19.30
C GLY A 87 -3.95 -7.32 -19.93
N LYS A 88 -4.06 -6.02 -19.63
CA LYS A 88 -3.17 -4.99 -20.21
C LYS A 88 -1.90 -4.74 -19.41
N THR A 89 -1.89 -5.12 -18.14
CA THR A 89 -0.75 -4.94 -17.22
C THR A 89 -0.42 -6.27 -16.55
N GLN A 90 0.79 -6.43 -16.06
CA GLN A 90 1.22 -7.58 -15.26
C GLN A 90 1.30 -7.18 -13.78
N GLU A 91 0.90 -8.05 -12.88
CA GLU A 91 1.06 -7.89 -11.44
C GLU A 91 1.74 -9.12 -10.81
N PRO A 92 2.55 -8.93 -9.76
CA PRO A 92 3.25 -10.05 -9.13
C PRO A 92 2.26 -10.89 -8.31
N ASP A 93 2.35 -12.22 -8.43
CA ASP A 93 1.49 -13.14 -7.66
C ASP A 93 1.79 -13.06 -6.15
N ILE A 94 3.07 -12.83 -5.83
CA ILE A 94 3.58 -12.61 -4.47
C ILE A 94 4.70 -11.56 -4.49
N LEU A 95 4.98 -10.95 -3.35
CA LEU A 95 6.14 -10.07 -3.20
C LEU A 95 7.41 -10.86 -2.83
N PRO A 96 8.61 -10.50 -3.34
CA PRO A 96 9.90 -11.12 -3.00
C PRO A 96 10.40 -10.73 -1.60
N SER A 97 9.49 -10.60 -0.64
CA SER A 97 9.74 -9.96 0.64
C SER A 97 10.92 -10.58 1.39
N ARG A 98 11.84 -9.72 1.83
CA ARG A 98 13.00 -10.12 2.66
C ARG A 98 12.72 -10.14 4.16
N VAL A 99 11.46 -9.93 4.56
CA VAL A 99 11.04 -9.87 5.95
C VAL A 99 9.76 -10.68 6.18
N PRO A 100 9.58 -11.34 7.34
CA PRO A 100 8.38 -12.09 7.63
C PRO A 100 7.20 -11.17 8.00
N ASN A 101 6.67 -10.41 7.03
CA ASN A 101 5.68 -9.35 7.28
C ASN A 101 4.42 -9.84 8.00
N LEU A 102 3.97 -11.07 7.74
CA LEU A 102 2.82 -11.65 8.44
C LEU A 102 3.06 -11.76 9.96
N LEU A 103 4.26 -12.18 10.39
CA LEU A 103 4.61 -12.26 11.81
C LEU A 103 4.83 -10.87 12.41
N MET A 104 5.37 -9.93 11.62
CA MET A 104 5.72 -8.59 12.09
C MET A 104 4.50 -7.67 12.26
N ASN A 105 3.56 -7.73 11.33
CA ASN A 105 2.44 -6.79 11.23
C ASN A 105 1.06 -7.45 11.39
N GLY A 106 0.98 -8.79 11.31
CA GLY A 106 -0.28 -9.51 11.42
C GLY A 106 -1.26 -9.22 10.28
N SER A 107 -2.45 -9.80 10.40
CA SER A 107 -3.62 -9.48 9.58
C SER A 107 -4.88 -9.72 10.40
N GLY A 108 -5.95 -9.01 10.09
CA GLY A 108 -7.30 -9.25 10.62
C GLY A 108 -8.27 -9.17 9.46
N GLY A 109 -9.07 -10.22 9.27
CA GLY A 109 -10.04 -10.38 8.20
C GLY A 109 -11.29 -11.06 8.70
#